data_AF-A0A147EUK7-F1
#
_entry.id   AF-A0A147EUK7-F1
#
_cell.length_a   1.000
_cell.length_b   1.000
_cell.length_c   1.000
_cell.angle_alpha   90.00
_cell.angle_beta   90.00
_cell.angle_gamma   90.00
#
_symmetry.space_group_name_H-M   'P 1'
#
loop_
_entity.id
_entity.type
_entity.pdbx_description
1 polymer ?
#
loop_
_entity_poly.entity_id
_entity_poly.type
_entity_poly.pdbx_seq_one_letter_code
_entity_poly.pdbx_strand_id
1 'polypeptide(L)' 'EAINFTIPVIRNHQDMTVEAAWFDEVYRPATAEVPEVPALIVASHGIYAWGADVAAARRHLEITEWLLRFAVATR' A
#
# COMPACT_ATOMS: atom_id res chain seq x y z
N GLU A 1 -8.53 5.69 21.00
CA GLU A 1 -9.14 5.80 19.65
C GLU A 1 -8.57 4.72 18.77
N ALA A 2 -9.32 4.23 17.78
CA ALA A 2 -8.78 3.28 16.81
C ALA A 2 -7.86 4.03 15.84
N ILE A 3 -6.65 3.51 15.63
CA ILE A 3 -5.73 4.03 14.62
C ILE A 3 -6.26 3.59 13.25
N ASN A 4 -6.63 4.55 12.41
CA ASN A 4 -7.07 4.28 11.04
C ASN A 4 -5.87 4.43 10.10
N PHE A 5 -5.61 3.41 9.29
CA PHE A 5 -4.64 3.43 8.21
C PHE A 5 -5.33 3.13 6.88
N THR A 6 -4.81 3.70 5.80
CA THR A 6 -5.35 3.51 4.44
C THR A 6 -4.27 2.90 3.57
N ILE A 7 -4.59 1.78 2.92
CA ILE A 7 -3.78 1.24 1.83
C ILE A 7 -4.25 1.92 0.54
N PRO A 8 -3.44 2.76 -0.12
CA PRO A 8 -3.84 3.49 -1.31
C PRO A 8 -4.07 2.55 -2.50
N VAL A 9 -5.07 2.88 -3.32
CA VAL A 9 -5.33 2.24 -4.60
C VAL A 9 -5.21 3.29 -5.70
N ILE A 10 -4.28 3.10 -6.64
CA ILE A 10 -4.15 3.93 -7.83
C ILE A 10 -4.62 3.18 -9.07
N ARG A 11 -4.93 3.92 -10.14
CA ARG A 11 -5.32 3.34 -11.42
C ARG A 11 -4.08 2.76 -12.11
N ASN A 12 -4.23 1.64 -12.80
CA ASN A 12 -3.18 1.07 -13.64
C ASN A 12 -3.01 1.89 -14.92
N HIS A 13 -1.78 2.26 -15.24
CA HIS A 13 -1.45 2.98 -16.46
C HIS A 13 -0.21 2.39 -17.13
N GLN A 14 -0.13 2.48 -18.47
CA GLN A 14 1.04 1.95 -19.20
C GLN A 14 2.20 2.96 -19.24
N ASP A 15 1.90 4.25 -19.09
CA ASP A 15 2.92 5.29 -18.89
C ASP A 15 3.29 5.37 -17.41
N MET A 16 4.55 5.02 -17.10
CA MET A 16 5.10 5.01 -15.75
C MET A 16 5.29 6.41 -15.15
N THR A 17 5.41 7.46 -15.97
CA THR A 17 5.46 8.83 -15.45
C THR A 17 4.09 9.24 -14.90
N VAL A 18 3.01 8.84 -15.58
CA VAL A 18 1.64 9.07 -15.10
C VAL A 18 1.36 8.26 -13.83
N GLU A 19 1.71 6.97 -13.82
CA GLU A 19 1.47 6.12 -12.65
C GLU A 19 2.27 6.58 -11.41
N ALA A 20 3.53 6.97 -11.60
CA ALA A 20 4.35 7.53 -10.53
C ALA A 20 3.76 8.83 -9.97
N ALA A 21 3.26 9.73 -10.83
CA ALA A 21 2.60 10.95 -10.37
C ALA A 21 1.36 10.66 -9.51
N TRP A 22 0.56 9.66 -9.87
CA TRP A 22 -0.59 9.24 -9.04
C TRP A 22 -0.16 8.61 -7.70
N PHE A 23 0.96 7.90 -7.66
CA PHE A 23 1.53 7.45 -6.40
C PHE A 23 1.94 8.63 -5.51
N ASP A 24 2.63 9.64 -6.06
CA ASP A 24 3.05 10.83 -5.32
C ASP A 24 1.87 11.60 -4.73
N GLU A 25 0.71 11.61 -5.40
CA GLU A 25 -0.52 12.25 -4.90
C GLU A 25 -1.09 11.57 -3.64
N VAL A 26 -0.91 10.25 -3.49
CA VAL A 26 -1.54 9.45 -2.43
C VAL A 26 -0.57 8.98 -1.35
N TYR A 27 0.72 8.89 -1.65
CA TYR A 27 1.73 8.47 -0.68
C TYR A 27 1.85 9.49 0.46
N ARG A 28 1.92 9.01 1.70
CA ARG A 28 2.11 9.82 2.90
C ARG A 28 3.26 9.23 3.71
N PRO A 29 4.33 10.01 3.99
CA PRO A 29 5.38 9.56 4.88
C PRO A 29 4.86 9.42 6.32
N ALA A 30 5.58 8.68 7.15
CA ALA A 30 5.26 8.58 8.57
C ALA A 30 5.19 9.96 9.24
N THR A 31 4.20 10.15 10.11
CA THR A 31 4.13 11.29 11.04
C THR A 31 4.40 10.79 12.47
N ALA A 32 4.35 11.70 13.45
CA ALA A 32 4.48 11.30 14.86
C ALA A 32 3.29 10.46 15.35
N GLU A 33 2.13 10.63 14.71
CA GLU A 33 0.86 10.03 15.08
C GLU A 33 0.51 8.80 14.22
N VAL A 34 0.94 8.79 12.96
CA VAL A 34 0.57 7.76 11.98
C VAL A 34 1.83 7.16 11.36
N PRO A 35 2.10 5.86 11.58
CA PRO A 35 3.16 5.16 10.88
C PRO A 35 2.95 5.16 9.36
N GLU A 36 4.03 5.10 8.60
CA GLU A 36 3.97 4.88 7.15
C GLU A 36 3.21 3.57 6.85
N VAL A 37 2.44 3.57 5.75
CA VAL A 37 1.81 2.37 5.20
C VAL A 37 2.66 1.90 4.02
N PRO A 38 3.50 0.85 4.18
CA PRO A 38 4.48 0.45 3.16
C PRO A 38 3.87 -0.46 2.09
N ALA A 39 2.70 -0.08 1.57
CA ALA A 39 1.94 -0.84 0.58
C ALA A 39 1.14 0.07 -0.36
N LEU A 40 0.99 -0.37 -1.61
CA LEU A 40 0.20 0.28 -2.66
C LEU A 40 -0.51 -0.80 -3.47
N ILE A 41 -1.75 -0.54 -3.89
CA ILE A 41 -2.46 -1.37 -4.86
C ILE A 41 -2.56 -0.61 -6.18
N VAL A 42 -2.11 -1.25 -7.26
CA VAL A 42 -2.35 -0.78 -8.62
C VAL A 42 -3.55 -1.57 -9.16
N ALA A 43 -4.65 -0.87 -9.43
CA ALA A 43 -5.94 -1.48 -9.76
C ALA A 43 -5.84 -2.38 -10.99
N SER A 44 -6.33 -3.62 -10.91
CA SER A 44 -6.20 -4.62 -12.00
C SER A 44 -4.75 -4.97 -12.37
N HIS A 45 -3.80 -4.77 -11.45
CA HIS A 45 -2.39 -5.16 -11.62
C HIS A 45 -1.91 -5.97 -10.43
N GLY A 46 -1.81 -5.38 -9.23
CA GLY A 46 -1.23 -6.08 -8.09
C GLY A 46 -0.89 -5.18 -6.90
N ILE A 47 -0.19 -5.78 -5.93
CA ILE A 47 0.28 -5.13 -4.70
C ILE A 47 1.78 -4.85 -4.84
N TYR A 48 2.17 -3.63 -4.52
CA TYR A 48 3.55 -3.24 -4.28
C TYR A 48 3.74 -3.03 -2.78
N ALA A 49 4.82 -3.58 -2.23
CA ALA A 49 5.20 -3.37 -0.84
C ALA A 49 6.71 -3.16 -0.75
N TRP A 50 7.15 -2.34 0.20
CA TRP A 50 8.56 -1.96 0.36
C TRP A 50 8.98 -2.06 1.81
N GLY A 51 10.28 -1.99 2.06
CA GLY A 51 10.86 -2.02 3.40
C GLY A 51 12.35 -1.74 3.35
N ALA A 52 12.97 -1.57 4.52
CA ALA A 52 14.41 -1.30 4.63
C ALA A 52 15.29 -2.41 4.02
N ASP A 53 14.74 -3.63 3.93
CA ASP A 53 15.37 -4.77 3.29
C ASP A 53 14.30 -5.70 2.69
N VAL A 54 14.75 -6.73 1.96
CA VAL A 54 13.87 -7.72 1.30
C VAL A 54 13.02 -8.49 2.31
N ALA A 55 13.53 -8.77 3.50
CA ALA A 55 12.77 -9.49 4.53
C ALA A 55 11.65 -8.61 5.10
N ALA A 56 11.90 -7.32 5.30
CA ALA A 56 10.90 -6.34 5.71
C ALA A 56 9.82 -6.16 4.63
N ALA A 57 10.23 -5.95 3.37
CA ALA A 57 9.30 -5.84 2.25
C ALA A 57 8.41 -7.08 2.12
N ARG A 58 8.98 -8.28 2.28
CA ARG A 58 8.22 -9.53 2.29
C ARG A 58 7.20 -9.59 3.43
N ARG A 59 7.58 -9.24 4.66
CA ARG A 59 6.66 -9.21 5.80
C ARG A 59 5.51 -8.23 5.56
N HIS A 60 5.80 -7.04 5.05
CA HIS A 60 4.78 -6.04 4.73
C HIS A 60 3.81 -6.55 3.65
N LEU A 61 4.31 -7.23 2.63
CA LEU A 61 3.48 -7.87 1.60
C LEU A 61 2.56 -8.94 2.21
N GLU A 62 3.09 -9.87 2.99
CA GLU A 62 2.33 -10.96 3.61
C GLU A 62 1.22 -10.44 4.54
N ILE A 63 1.52 -9.42 5.36
CA ILE A 63 0.54 -8.78 6.25
C ILE A 63 -0.54 -8.07 5.43
N THR A 64 -0.16 -7.31 4.41
CA THR A 64 -1.10 -6.59 3.53
C THR A 64 -2.04 -7.56 2.84
N GLU A 65 -1.51 -8.64 2.28
CA GLU A 65 -2.30 -9.68 1.62
C GLU A 65 -3.30 -10.33 2.59
N TRP A 66 -2.86 -10.66 3.79
CA TRP A 66 -3.74 -11.24 4.82
C TRP A 66 -4.88 -10.28 5.21
N LEU A 67 -4.55 -9.01 5.49
CA LEU A 67 -5.54 -7.99 5.87
C LEU A 67 -6.58 -7.78 4.77
N LEU A 68 -6.14 -7.70 3.51
CA LEU A 68 -7.05 -7.54 2.37
C LEU A 68 -7.96 -8.76 2.20
N ARG A 69 -7.41 -9.99 2.31
CA ARG A 69 -8.21 -11.22 2.25
C ARG A 69 -9.23 -11.29 3.36
N PHE A 70 -8.82 -10.95 4.59
CA PHE A 70 -9.73 -10.87 5.74
C PHE A 70 -10.85 -9.85 5.47
N ALA A 71 -10.49 -8.62 5.10
CA ALA A 71 -11.44 -7.55 4.83
C ALA A 71 -12.46 -7.89 3.73
N VAL A 72 -12.05 -8.63 2.69
CA VAL A 72 -12.97 -9.13 1.65
C VAL A 72 -13.85 -10.27 2.16
N ALA A 73 -13.30 -11.20 2.94
CA ALA A 73 -14.02 -12.37 3.44
C ALA A 73 -15.04 -12.04 4.54
N THR A 74 -14.83 -10.95 5.29
CA THR A 74 -15.71 -10.53 6.39
C THR A 74 -16.59 -9.33 6.04
N ARG A 75 -16.70 -9.00 4.75
CA ARG A 75 -17.52 -7.88 4.27
C ARG A 75 -18.99 -8.26 4.11
#